data_AF-A0A0L8JK09-F1
#
_entry.id   AF-A0A0L8JK09-F1
#
_cell.length_a   1.000
_cell.length_b   1.000
_cell.length_c   1.000
_cell.angle_alpha   90.00
_cell.angle_beta   90.00
_cell.angle_gamma   90.00
#
_symmetry.space_group_name_H-M   'P 1'
#
loop_
_entity.id
_entity.type
_entity.pdbx_description
1 polymer ?
#
loop_
_entity_poly.entity_id
_entity_poly.type
_entity_poly.pdbx_seq_one_letter_code
_entity_poly.pdbx_strand_id
1 'polypeptide(L)'
;MSAPTQHDEARAVYHRCRLGKSELNRLFNLAPEGIAAAAVTISTQRNSTRYTANTLTDLVDHVRNSNAGGNLEKWENLSLEAADTAGDRKITISCDTERTEFQASGNDATWVHGQAARLERFLTDAGGEKKQEDGYKFLRKQGPWMALFAIALYASMDLSGRTLAPEVMKSTKSAAEQLKMTMALLVGAAPIALAWVLGHWIVRRANRALLQPTTDIPQGSWWSRATNADKIALAALGVGILSFFVALATLGKDLMK
;
A
#
# COMPACT_ATOMS: atom_id res chain seq x y z
N MET A 1 -18.40 -48.62 -5.41
CA MET A 1 -17.17 -47.84 -5.70
C MET A 1 -17.47 -46.40 -5.33
N SER A 2 -16.89 -45.90 -4.24
CA SER A 2 -17.10 -44.52 -3.78
C SER A 2 -16.33 -43.58 -4.72
N ALA A 3 -16.99 -42.57 -5.28
CA ALA A 3 -16.33 -41.55 -6.09
C ALA A 3 -15.29 -40.82 -5.21
N PRO A 4 -14.11 -40.46 -5.75
CA PRO A 4 -13.14 -39.67 -5.00
C PRO A 4 -13.77 -38.33 -4.63
N THR A 5 -13.83 -38.02 -3.33
CA THR A 5 -14.29 -36.72 -2.84
C THR A 5 -13.29 -35.67 -3.29
N GLN A 6 -13.68 -34.83 -4.25
CA GLN A 6 -12.86 -33.73 -4.72
C GLN A 6 -12.83 -32.66 -3.63
N HIS A 7 -11.65 -32.47 -3.03
CA HIS A 7 -11.43 -31.39 -2.07
C HIS A 7 -11.10 -30.12 -2.84
N ASP A 8 -11.89 -29.07 -2.66
CA ASP A 8 -11.67 -27.79 -3.31
C ASP A 8 -10.92 -26.83 -2.37
N GLU A 9 -10.09 -25.98 -2.94
CA GLU A 9 -9.22 -25.07 -2.20
C GLU A 9 -9.11 -23.72 -2.89
N ALA A 10 -9.41 -22.65 -2.13
CA ALA A 10 -9.20 -21.27 -2.54
C ALA A 10 -8.22 -20.58 -1.60
N ARG A 11 -7.12 -20.09 -2.15
CA ARG A 11 -6.06 -19.40 -1.42
C ARG A 11 -5.75 -18.05 -2.06
N ALA A 12 -5.60 -17.02 -1.23
CA ALA A 12 -5.17 -15.70 -1.69
C ALA A 12 -4.29 -14.98 -0.66
N VAL A 13 -3.41 -14.13 -1.17
CA VAL A 13 -2.48 -13.32 -0.37
C VAL A 13 -2.67 -11.85 -0.72
N TYR A 14 -2.97 -11.07 0.31
CA TYR A 14 -3.13 -9.62 0.23
C TYR A 14 -2.00 -8.94 0.98
N HIS A 15 -1.48 -7.86 0.42
CA HIS A 15 -0.49 -7.00 1.04
C HIS A 15 -1.13 -5.68 1.47
N ARG A 16 -0.48 -4.93 2.37
CA ARG A 16 -0.94 -3.58 2.76
C ARG A 16 -2.29 -3.52 3.50
N CYS A 17 -2.80 -4.67 3.93
CA CYS A 17 -4.00 -4.72 4.76
C CYS A 17 -3.82 -3.88 6.03
N ARG A 18 -4.86 -3.12 6.38
CA ARG A 18 -4.91 -2.35 7.62
C ARG A 18 -6.00 -2.91 8.50
N LEU A 19 -5.58 -3.72 9.46
CA LEU A 19 -6.46 -4.50 10.31
C LEU A 19 -6.32 -4.00 11.76
N GLY A 20 -7.27 -3.15 12.17
CA GLY A 20 -7.43 -2.73 13.55
C GLY A 20 -8.32 -3.69 14.33
N LYS A 21 -8.58 -3.38 15.60
CA LYS A 21 -9.45 -4.18 16.46
C LYS A 21 -10.84 -4.41 15.85
N SER A 22 -11.52 -3.36 15.38
CA SER A 22 -12.83 -3.49 14.73
C SER A 22 -12.81 -4.36 13.48
N GLU A 23 -11.80 -4.21 12.63
CA GLU A 23 -11.69 -4.98 11.37
C GLU A 23 -11.33 -6.42 11.64
N LEU A 24 -10.41 -6.69 12.57
CA LEU A 24 -10.03 -8.05 12.95
C LEU A 24 -11.22 -8.80 13.57
N ASN A 25 -12.01 -8.15 14.43
CA ASN A 25 -13.23 -8.75 14.96
C ASN A 25 -14.23 -9.07 13.84
N ARG A 26 -14.43 -8.16 12.87
CA ARG A 26 -15.30 -8.43 11.72
C ARG A 26 -14.77 -9.57 10.86
N LEU A 27 -13.46 -9.59 10.58
CA LEU A 27 -12.80 -10.65 9.82
C LEU A 27 -12.96 -11.99 10.52
N PHE A 28 -12.74 -12.05 11.83
CA PHE A 28 -12.79 -13.28 12.62
C PHE A 28 -14.21 -13.75 12.94
N ASN A 29 -15.22 -12.90 12.77
CA ASN A 29 -16.62 -13.29 12.79
C ASN A 29 -17.12 -13.73 11.40
N LEU A 30 -16.63 -13.09 10.33
CA LEU A 30 -16.98 -13.42 8.94
C LEU A 30 -16.32 -14.72 8.49
N ALA A 31 -15.05 -14.92 8.84
CA ALA A 31 -14.25 -16.04 8.38
C ALA A 31 -14.87 -17.41 8.74
N PRO A 32 -15.22 -17.72 10.00
CA PRO A 32 -15.77 -19.03 10.37
C PRO A 32 -17.27 -19.17 10.09
N GLU A 33 -17.86 -18.38 9.17
CA GLU A 33 -19.29 -18.48 8.86
C GLU A 33 -19.65 -19.89 8.37
N GLY A 34 -20.58 -20.53 9.08
CA GLY A 34 -20.97 -21.92 8.83
C GLY A 34 -20.07 -22.99 9.48
N ILE A 35 -19.16 -22.59 10.37
CA ILE A 35 -18.38 -23.46 11.27
C ILE A 35 -18.79 -23.16 12.71
N ALA A 36 -18.88 -24.18 13.57
CA ALA A 36 -19.24 -23.99 14.97
C ALA A 36 -18.20 -23.13 15.71
N ALA A 37 -18.66 -22.16 16.53
CA ALA A 37 -17.77 -21.24 17.25
C ALA A 37 -16.76 -21.96 18.18
N ALA A 38 -17.13 -23.12 18.71
CA ALA A 38 -16.24 -23.96 19.54
C ALA A 38 -15.05 -24.53 18.76
N ALA A 39 -15.10 -24.54 17.42
CA ALA A 39 -14.05 -25.04 16.56
C ALA A 39 -13.19 -23.91 15.95
N VAL A 40 -13.37 -22.68 16.44
CA VAL A 40 -12.57 -21.52 16.05
C VAL A 40 -11.46 -21.32 17.07
N THR A 41 -10.22 -21.29 16.60
CA THR A 41 -9.03 -20.99 17.39
C THR A 41 -8.30 -19.80 16.79
N ILE A 42 -8.09 -18.76 17.58
CA ILE A 42 -7.25 -17.62 17.23
C ILE A 42 -5.96 -17.75 18.02
N SER A 43 -4.83 -17.57 17.35
CA SER A 43 -3.53 -17.72 17.99
C SER A 43 -2.54 -16.62 17.61
N THR A 44 -1.56 -16.42 18.47
CA THR A 44 -0.38 -15.61 18.19
C THR A 44 0.84 -16.23 18.88
N GLN A 45 2.05 -15.89 18.45
CA GLN A 45 3.27 -16.36 19.08
C GLN A 45 4.17 -15.19 19.46
N ARG A 46 4.57 -15.13 20.72
CA ARG A 46 5.41 -14.06 21.27
C ARG A 46 6.47 -14.64 22.20
N ASN A 47 7.73 -14.23 22.00
CA ASN A 47 8.87 -14.76 22.76
C ASN A 47 8.90 -16.29 22.83
N SER A 48 8.59 -16.96 21.71
CA SER A 48 8.45 -18.43 21.60
C SER A 48 7.28 -19.07 22.35
N THR A 49 6.44 -18.30 23.04
CA THR A 49 5.20 -18.78 23.64
C THR A 49 4.03 -18.59 22.67
N ARG A 50 3.26 -19.65 22.42
CA ARG A 50 2.02 -19.58 21.64
C ARG A 50 0.85 -19.30 22.57
N TYR A 51 0.10 -18.25 22.29
CA TYR A 51 -1.15 -17.91 22.97
C TYR A 51 -2.31 -18.28 22.06
N THR A 52 -3.36 -18.86 22.63
CA THR A 52 -4.57 -19.26 21.91
C THR A 52 -5.80 -18.83 22.69
N ALA A 53 -6.87 -18.51 21.96
CA ALA A 53 -8.21 -18.28 22.50
C ALA A 53 -9.27 -18.44 21.41
N ASN A 54 -10.56 -18.46 21.79
CA ASN A 54 -11.66 -18.60 20.84
C ASN A 54 -12.12 -17.24 20.28
N THR A 55 -11.82 -16.14 20.98
CA THR A 55 -12.13 -14.78 20.54
C THR A 55 -10.88 -13.91 20.56
N LEU A 56 -10.88 -12.85 19.74
CA LEU A 56 -9.77 -11.89 19.71
C LEU A 56 -9.59 -11.18 21.05
N THR A 57 -10.69 -10.84 21.71
CA THR A 57 -10.69 -10.16 23.00
C THR A 57 -10.02 -11.04 24.06
N ASP A 58 -10.41 -12.31 24.13
CA ASP A 58 -9.80 -13.26 25.07
C ASP A 58 -8.32 -13.47 24.78
N LEU A 59 -7.93 -13.51 23.50
CA LEU A 59 -6.53 -13.63 23.11
C LEU A 59 -5.71 -12.41 23.55
N VAL A 60 -6.24 -11.21 23.34
CA VAL A 60 -5.60 -9.96 23.77
C VAL A 60 -5.48 -9.91 25.28
N ASP A 61 -6.51 -10.30 26.02
CA ASP A 61 -6.50 -10.35 27.48
C ASP A 61 -5.51 -11.41 28.00
N HIS A 62 -5.44 -12.58 27.37
CA HIS A 62 -4.46 -13.62 27.69
C HIS A 62 -3.02 -13.11 27.49
N VAL A 63 -2.73 -12.45 26.36
CA VAL A 63 -1.40 -11.86 26.10
C VAL A 63 -1.10 -10.73 27.07
N ARG A 64 -2.07 -9.85 27.39
CA ARG A 64 -1.90 -8.73 28.32
C ARG A 64 -1.63 -9.19 29.75
N ASN A 65 -2.35 -10.22 30.20
CA ASN A 65 -2.20 -10.78 31.55
C ASN A 65 -0.98 -11.71 31.65
N SER A 66 -0.41 -12.12 30.52
CA SER A 66 0.86 -12.84 30.50
C SER A 66 2.01 -11.86 30.76
N ASN A 67 3.04 -12.31 31.47
CA ASN A 67 4.31 -11.56 31.63
C ASN A 67 5.14 -11.55 30.32
N ALA A 68 4.50 -11.54 29.14
CA ALA A 68 5.19 -11.50 27.86
C ALA A 68 5.87 -10.15 27.66
N GLY A 69 7.21 -10.14 27.68
CA GLY A 69 8.00 -8.96 27.34
C GLY A 69 7.65 -8.41 25.94
N GLY A 70 7.88 -7.11 25.73
CA GLY A 70 7.69 -6.42 24.44
C GLY A 70 6.54 -5.40 24.42
N ASN A 71 6.28 -4.79 23.26
CA ASN A 71 5.18 -3.84 23.08
C ASN A 71 3.86 -4.58 22.77
N LEU A 72 2.80 -4.37 23.55
CA LEU A 72 1.46 -4.95 23.33
C LEU A 72 0.76 -4.42 22.07
N GLU A 73 1.24 -3.34 21.48
CA GLU A 73 0.68 -2.74 20.26
C GLU A 73 1.29 -3.32 18.97
N LYS A 74 2.37 -4.11 19.08
CA LYS A 74 3.04 -4.73 17.93
C LYS A 74 2.78 -6.22 17.91
N TRP A 75 2.09 -6.67 16.87
CA TRP A 75 1.76 -8.06 16.63
C TRP A 75 2.30 -8.46 15.26
N GLU A 76 2.89 -9.65 15.14
CA GLU A 76 3.61 -10.07 13.94
C GLU A 76 3.04 -11.32 13.28
N ASN A 77 2.19 -12.07 14.00
CA ASN A 77 1.78 -13.41 13.61
C ASN A 77 0.44 -13.77 14.25
N LEU A 78 -0.61 -13.03 13.89
CA LEU A 78 -1.96 -13.34 14.33
C LEU A 78 -2.58 -14.33 13.34
N SER A 79 -3.03 -15.48 13.81
CA SER A 79 -3.71 -16.47 12.97
C SER A 79 -5.09 -16.82 13.50
N LEU A 80 -5.98 -17.19 12.59
CA LEU A 80 -7.25 -17.82 12.88
C LEU A 80 -7.28 -19.15 12.14
N GLU A 81 -7.67 -20.21 12.85
CA GLU A 81 -7.96 -21.52 12.29
C GLU A 81 -9.37 -21.91 12.73
N ALA A 82 -10.21 -22.25 11.76
CA ALA A 82 -11.56 -22.76 12.01
C ALA A 82 -11.75 -24.00 11.13
N ALA A 83 -12.14 -25.12 11.74
CA ALA A 83 -12.39 -26.35 11.01
C ALA A 83 -13.62 -27.07 11.57
N ASP A 84 -14.51 -27.54 10.70
CA ASP A 84 -15.60 -28.38 11.16
C ASP A 84 -15.09 -29.74 11.65
N THR A 85 -15.80 -30.35 12.58
CA THR A 85 -15.51 -31.67 13.16
C THR A 85 -15.42 -32.78 12.12
N ALA A 86 -16.20 -32.68 11.04
CA ALA A 86 -16.16 -33.59 9.90
C ALA A 86 -14.99 -33.33 8.94
N GLY A 87 -14.30 -32.19 9.06
CA GLY A 87 -13.26 -31.76 8.10
C GLY A 87 -13.80 -31.25 6.75
N ASP A 88 -15.13 -31.12 6.61
CA ASP A 88 -15.78 -30.70 5.37
C ASP A 88 -15.53 -29.23 5.02
N ARG A 89 -15.17 -28.41 6.01
CA ARG A 89 -14.95 -26.97 5.92
C ARG A 89 -13.77 -26.59 6.79
N LYS A 90 -12.77 -25.94 6.22
CA LYS A 90 -11.61 -25.41 6.93
C LYS A 90 -11.25 -24.03 6.40
N ILE A 91 -10.97 -23.10 7.32
CA ILE A 91 -10.48 -21.77 7.01
C ILE A 91 -9.27 -21.48 7.88
N THR A 92 -8.19 -21.09 7.23
CA THR A 92 -6.98 -20.59 7.88
C THR A 92 -6.76 -19.16 7.43
N ILE A 93 -6.58 -18.25 8.37
CA ILE A 93 -6.16 -16.87 8.12
C ILE A 93 -4.85 -16.64 8.87
N SER A 94 -3.86 -16.07 8.19
CA SER A 94 -2.61 -15.63 8.78
C SER A 94 -2.41 -14.15 8.48
N CYS A 95 -2.31 -13.35 9.52
CA CYS A 95 -2.04 -11.92 9.45
C CYS A 95 -0.66 -11.66 10.03
N ASP A 96 0.23 -11.13 9.20
CA ASP A 96 1.51 -10.57 9.62
C ASP A 96 1.54 -9.05 9.38
N THR A 97 2.69 -8.42 9.62
CA THR A 97 2.84 -6.97 9.47
C THR A 97 2.88 -6.50 8.01
N GLU A 98 2.96 -7.40 7.04
CA GLU A 98 3.15 -7.07 5.62
C GLU A 98 2.01 -7.62 4.73
N ARG A 99 1.42 -8.74 5.12
CA ARG A 99 0.44 -9.50 4.37
C ARG A 99 -0.59 -10.17 5.26
N THR A 100 -1.76 -10.36 4.66
CA THR A 100 -2.82 -11.22 5.15
C THR A 100 -3.05 -12.30 4.12
N GLU A 101 -2.93 -13.54 4.56
CA GLU A 101 -3.18 -14.72 3.75
C GLU A 101 -4.41 -15.43 4.29
N PHE A 102 -5.29 -15.88 3.39
CA PHE A 102 -6.35 -16.79 3.76
C PHE A 102 -6.35 -18.01 2.84
N GLN A 103 -6.83 -19.11 3.39
CA GLN A 103 -7.04 -20.38 2.71
C GLN A 103 -8.38 -20.92 3.19
N ALA A 104 -9.32 -21.08 2.26
CA ALA A 104 -10.58 -21.78 2.48
C ALA A 104 -10.50 -23.12 1.75
N SER A 105 -10.82 -24.22 2.42
CA SER A 105 -10.86 -25.55 1.82
C SER A 105 -12.08 -26.32 2.31
N GLY A 106 -12.57 -27.23 1.47
CA GLY A 106 -13.76 -28.00 1.80
C GLY A 106 -14.28 -28.87 0.67
N ASN A 107 -15.32 -29.64 0.99
CA ASN A 107 -15.96 -30.56 0.03
C ASN A 107 -17.05 -29.86 -0.83
N ASP A 108 -17.51 -28.68 -0.40
CA ASP A 108 -18.48 -27.85 -1.14
C ASP A 108 -17.78 -26.66 -1.81
N ALA A 109 -17.53 -26.79 -3.11
CA ALA A 109 -16.91 -25.74 -3.94
C ALA A 109 -17.68 -24.41 -3.91
N THR A 110 -19.01 -24.45 -3.76
CA THR A 110 -19.84 -23.24 -3.69
C THR A 110 -19.54 -22.46 -2.43
N TRP A 111 -19.40 -23.17 -1.31
CA TRP A 111 -19.01 -22.57 -0.03
C TRP A 111 -17.57 -22.05 -0.08
N VAL A 112 -16.61 -22.84 -0.59
CA VAL A 112 -15.19 -22.46 -0.67
C VAL A 112 -15.01 -21.17 -1.48
N HIS A 113 -15.54 -21.12 -2.70
CA HIS A 113 -15.44 -19.93 -3.55
C HIS A 113 -16.27 -18.75 -3.04
N GLY A 114 -17.47 -19.02 -2.50
CA GLY A 114 -18.30 -17.98 -1.89
C GLY A 114 -17.61 -17.30 -0.71
N GLN A 115 -16.95 -18.08 0.13
CA GLN A 115 -16.21 -17.58 1.28
C GLN A 115 -14.93 -16.86 0.87
N ALA A 116 -14.19 -17.40 -0.10
CA ALA A 116 -13.03 -16.74 -0.66
C ALA A 116 -13.38 -15.36 -1.26
N ALA A 117 -14.50 -15.25 -1.98
CA ALA A 117 -14.95 -13.98 -2.56
C ALA A 117 -15.33 -12.94 -1.48
N ARG A 118 -15.97 -13.38 -0.38
CA ARG A 118 -16.29 -12.49 0.75
C ARG A 118 -15.03 -11.98 1.45
N LEU A 119 -14.06 -12.86 1.70
CA LEU A 119 -12.77 -12.52 2.31
C LEU A 119 -11.94 -11.61 1.39
N GLU A 120 -11.91 -11.89 0.09
CA GLU A 120 -11.26 -11.04 -0.93
C GLU A 120 -11.83 -9.62 -0.92
N ARG A 121 -13.16 -9.49 -0.93
CA ARG A 121 -13.82 -8.19 -0.86
C ARG A 121 -13.50 -7.47 0.46
N PHE A 122 -13.60 -8.17 1.58
CA PHE A 122 -13.31 -7.59 2.90
C PHE A 122 -11.87 -7.08 2.99
N LEU A 123 -10.88 -7.87 2.56
CA LEU A 123 -9.48 -7.48 2.62
C LEU A 123 -9.17 -6.33 1.66
N THR A 124 -9.81 -6.30 0.48
CA THR A 124 -9.70 -5.18 -0.46
C THR A 124 -10.26 -3.89 0.13
N ASP A 125 -11.42 -3.96 0.80
CA ASP A 125 -12.04 -2.82 1.49
C ASP A 125 -11.17 -2.34 2.67
N ALA A 126 -10.43 -3.25 3.31
CA ALA A 126 -9.41 -2.93 4.33
C ALA A 126 -8.09 -2.37 3.76
N GLY A 127 -8.05 -2.05 2.46
CA GLY A 127 -6.88 -1.49 1.76
C GLY A 127 -5.88 -2.53 1.29
N GLY A 128 -6.23 -3.81 1.32
CA GLY A 128 -5.42 -4.91 0.82
C GLY A 128 -5.24 -4.86 -0.71
N GLU A 129 -4.02 -5.11 -1.16
CA GLU A 129 -3.67 -5.26 -2.58
C GLU A 129 -3.24 -6.71 -2.83
N LYS A 130 -3.91 -7.41 -3.76
CA LYS A 130 -3.57 -8.80 -4.13
C LYS A 130 -2.22 -8.82 -4.85
N LYS A 131 -1.28 -9.69 -4.46
CA LYS A 131 0.09 -9.75 -5.04
C LYS A 131 0.16 -10.13 -6.53
N GLN A 132 -0.97 -10.37 -7.19
CA GLN A 132 -1.01 -10.87 -8.55
C GLN A 132 -0.63 -9.75 -9.55
N GLU A 133 0.64 -9.73 -9.97
CA GLU A 133 1.17 -9.03 -11.15
C GLU A 133 1.30 -7.49 -11.11
N ASP A 134 1.17 -6.85 -9.95
CA ASP A 134 1.19 -5.38 -9.88
C ASP A 134 2.55 -4.73 -10.15
N GLY A 135 3.66 -5.48 -10.15
CA GLY A 135 4.95 -4.96 -10.60
C GLY A 135 4.89 -4.41 -12.04
N TYR A 136 4.20 -5.14 -12.93
CA TYR A 136 4.01 -4.73 -14.32
C TYR A 136 2.97 -3.61 -14.45
N LYS A 137 1.89 -3.64 -13.66
CA LYS A 137 0.87 -2.58 -13.68
C LYS A 137 1.36 -1.26 -13.08
N PHE A 138 2.24 -1.29 -12.08
CA PHE A 138 2.88 -0.09 -11.52
C PHE A 138 3.79 0.57 -12.57
N LEU A 139 4.63 -0.22 -13.24
CA LEU A 139 5.42 0.24 -14.38
C LEU A 139 4.54 0.75 -15.54
N ARG A 140 3.39 0.13 -15.80
CA ARG A 140 2.45 0.57 -16.83
C ARG A 140 1.67 1.83 -16.45
N LYS A 141 1.33 2.04 -15.17
CA LYS A 141 0.64 3.25 -14.69
C LYS A 141 1.58 4.43 -14.52
N GLN A 142 2.81 4.21 -14.06
CA GLN A 142 3.81 5.28 -13.88
C GLN A 142 4.68 5.49 -15.13
N GLY A 143 4.79 4.49 -15.99
CA GLY A 143 5.57 4.52 -17.23
C GLY A 143 5.24 5.71 -18.13
N PRO A 144 3.97 6.08 -18.37
CA PRO A 144 3.62 7.24 -19.18
C PRO A 144 4.09 8.56 -18.56
N TRP A 145 4.02 8.71 -17.22
CA TRP A 145 4.50 9.91 -16.54
C TRP A 145 6.02 10.00 -16.55
N MET A 146 6.71 8.89 -16.31
CA MET A 146 8.17 8.78 -16.42
C MET A 146 8.63 9.02 -17.86
N ALA A 147 7.90 8.50 -18.85
CA ALA A 147 8.18 8.67 -20.27
C ALA A 147 7.93 10.12 -20.70
N LEU A 148 6.84 10.76 -20.28
CA LEU A 148 6.59 12.19 -20.54
C LEU A 148 7.68 13.06 -19.92
N PHE A 149 8.12 12.73 -18.70
CA PHE A 149 9.22 13.43 -18.05
C PHE A 149 10.54 13.23 -18.80
N ALA A 150 10.84 12.00 -19.22
CA ALA A 150 12.03 11.68 -20.02
C ALA A 150 11.98 12.31 -21.41
N ILE A 151 10.81 12.36 -22.07
CA ILE A 151 10.60 13.02 -23.36
C ILE A 151 10.75 14.53 -23.21
N ALA A 152 10.23 15.13 -22.14
CA ALA A 152 10.42 16.56 -21.88
C ALA A 152 11.91 16.90 -21.65
N LEU A 153 12.62 16.07 -20.88
CA LEU A 153 14.07 16.20 -20.71
C LEU A 153 14.81 16.00 -22.04
N TYR A 154 14.51 14.94 -22.78
CA TYR A 154 15.18 14.65 -24.05
C TYR A 154 14.89 15.72 -25.11
N ALA A 155 13.64 16.16 -25.27
CA ALA A 155 13.27 17.24 -26.17
C ALA A 155 13.96 18.55 -25.78
N SER A 156 14.13 18.84 -24.48
CA SER A 156 14.90 20.01 -24.05
C SER A 156 16.37 19.93 -24.44
N MET A 157 16.98 18.72 -24.43
CA MET A 157 18.36 18.50 -24.86
C MET A 157 18.50 18.52 -26.39
N ASP A 158 17.55 17.91 -27.13
CA ASP A 158 17.60 17.79 -28.58
C ASP A 158 17.22 19.11 -29.30
N LEU A 159 16.24 19.87 -28.79
CA LEU A 159 16.00 21.25 -29.26
C LEU A 159 17.22 22.15 -29.00
N SER A 160 17.95 21.93 -27.91
CA SER A 160 19.17 22.70 -27.64
C SER A 160 20.32 22.30 -28.59
N GLY A 161 20.40 21.02 -28.98
CA GLY A 161 21.47 20.48 -29.82
C GLY A 161 21.26 20.61 -31.33
N ARG A 162 20.03 20.47 -31.84
CA ARG A 162 19.74 20.35 -33.29
C ARG A 162 19.47 21.66 -34.02
N THR A 163 19.10 22.74 -33.33
CA THR A 163 18.91 24.05 -33.98
C THR A 163 20.22 24.82 -34.20
N LEU A 164 21.37 24.22 -33.91
CA LEU A 164 22.65 24.86 -34.12
C LEU A 164 23.25 24.38 -35.44
N ALA A 165 23.09 25.21 -36.48
CA ALA A 165 24.07 25.19 -37.56
C ALA A 165 25.47 25.37 -36.92
N PRO A 166 26.50 24.63 -37.36
CA PRO A 166 27.85 24.67 -36.78
C PRO A 166 28.47 26.09 -36.79
N GLU A 167 27.91 27.02 -37.58
CA GLU A 167 28.30 28.43 -37.62
C GLU A 167 27.79 29.26 -36.43
N VAL A 168 26.65 28.91 -35.82
CA VAL A 168 26.05 29.66 -34.69
C VAL A 168 26.73 29.35 -33.36
N MET A 169 27.37 28.18 -33.21
CA MET A 169 28.18 27.82 -32.03
C MET A 169 29.45 28.66 -31.86
N LYS A 170 29.92 29.37 -32.90
CA LYS A 170 31.10 30.25 -32.79
C LYS A 170 30.81 31.56 -32.04
N SER A 171 29.54 31.90 -31.81
CA SER A 171 29.13 33.04 -30.99
C SER A 171 28.92 32.60 -29.56
N THR A 172 29.81 32.98 -28.65
CA THR A 172 29.70 32.70 -27.19
C THR A 172 28.37 33.15 -26.57
N LYS A 173 27.67 34.11 -27.19
CA LYS A 173 26.36 34.58 -26.73
C LYS A 173 25.22 33.57 -26.99
N SER A 174 25.25 32.81 -28.08
CA SER A 174 24.17 31.85 -28.41
C SER A 174 24.21 30.62 -27.50
N ALA A 175 25.42 30.12 -27.22
CA ALA A 175 25.63 29.02 -26.29
C ALA A 175 25.22 29.39 -24.85
N ALA A 176 25.49 30.64 -24.43
CA ALA A 176 25.08 31.12 -23.11
C ALA A 176 23.55 31.20 -22.96
N GLU A 177 22.82 31.68 -23.98
CA GLU A 177 21.36 31.74 -23.95
C GLU A 177 20.70 30.35 -23.95
N GLN A 178 21.24 29.38 -24.69
CA GLN A 178 20.75 28.01 -24.64
C GLN A 178 21.04 27.31 -23.31
N LEU A 179 22.21 27.56 -22.71
CA LEU A 179 22.51 27.07 -21.38
C LEU A 179 21.51 27.64 -20.36
N LYS A 180 21.17 28.94 -20.45
CA LYS A 180 20.14 29.56 -19.61
C LYS A 180 18.77 28.91 -19.81
N MET A 181 18.35 28.65 -21.04
CA MET A 181 17.05 28.01 -21.33
C MET A 181 17.00 26.57 -20.81
N THR A 182 18.07 25.79 -21.00
CA THR A 182 18.17 24.41 -20.50
C THR A 182 18.18 24.38 -18.97
N MET A 183 18.94 25.29 -18.35
CA MET A 183 18.96 25.45 -16.89
C MET A 183 17.59 25.89 -16.37
N ALA A 184 16.89 26.81 -17.04
CA ALA A 184 15.56 27.24 -16.64
C ALA A 184 14.54 26.07 -16.67
N LEU A 185 14.62 25.20 -17.68
CA LEU A 185 13.78 24.01 -17.78
C LEU A 185 14.12 22.97 -16.70
N LEU A 186 15.40 22.71 -16.45
CA LEU A 186 15.84 21.78 -15.40
C LEU A 186 15.45 22.28 -14.00
N VAL A 187 15.69 23.57 -13.73
CA VAL A 187 15.28 24.23 -12.49
C VAL A 187 13.77 24.22 -12.36
N GLY A 188 13.03 24.33 -13.47
CA GLY A 188 11.57 24.22 -13.54
C GLY A 188 11.03 22.84 -13.18
N ALA A 189 11.62 21.79 -13.75
CA ALA A 189 11.11 20.41 -13.65
C ALA A 189 11.53 19.70 -12.35
N ALA A 190 12.71 20.02 -11.80
CA ALA A 190 13.24 19.34 -10.62
C ALA A 190 12.36 19.47 -9.36
N PRO A 191 11.79 20.65 -9.01
CA PRO A 191 10.90 20.79 -7.86
C PRO A 191 9.61 19.97 -7.99
N ILE A 192 9.06 19.88 -9.21
CA ILE A 192 7.84 19.10 -9.49
C ILE A 192 8.13 17.60 -9.33
N ALA A 193 9.24 17.13 -9.89
CA ALA A 193 9.66 15.73 -9.73
C ALA A 193 9.92 15.39 -8.27
N LEU A 194 10.65 16.25 -7.55
CA LEU A 194 10.91 16.08 -6.11
C LEU A 194 9.60 16.04 -5.32
N ALA A 195 8.68 16.97 -5.58
CA ALA A 195 7.37 17.00 -4.94
C ALA A 195 6.57 15.73 -5.21
N TRP A 196 6.59 15.22 -6.44
CA TRP A 196 5.91 13.98 -6.78
C TRP A 196 6.52 12.78 -6.05
N VAL A 197 7.85 12.69 -5.96
CA VAL A 197 8.55 11.63 -5.21
C VAL A 197 8.21 11.70 -3.73
N LEU A 198 8.27 12.89 -3.12
CA LEU A 198 7.94 13.09 -1.71
C LEU A 198 6.47 12.79 -1.43
N GLY A 199 5.55 13.27 -2.28
CA GLY A 199 4.13 13.00 -2.18
C GLY A 199 3.84 11.50 -2.28
N HIS A 200 4.46 10.81 -3.24
CA HIS A 200 4.33 9.36 -3.39
C HIS A 200 4.87 8.61 -2.16
N TRP A 201 6.01 9.06 -1.61
CA TRP A 201 6.59 8.49 -0.40
C TRP A 201 5.68 8.66 0.83
N ILE A 202 5.08 9.85 1.00
CA ILE A 202 4.12 10.13 2.09
C ILE A 202 2.88 9.26 1.93
N VAL A 203 2.31 9.17 0.72
CA VAL A 203 1.13 8.33 0.46
C VAL A 203 1.45 6.85 0.71
N ARG A 204 2.61 6.36 0.26
CA ARG A 204 3.06 4.99 0.53
C ARG A 204 3.23 4.74 2.02
N ARG A 205 3.83 5.68 2.76
CA ARG A 205 3.99 5.60 4.21
C ARG A 205 2.63 5.58 4.92
N ALA A 206 1.71 6.45 4.49
CA ALA A 206 0.36 6.49 5.02
C ALA A 206 -0.43 5.23 4.69
N ASN A 207 -0.12 4.49 3.64
CA ASN A 207 -0.80 3.25 3.22
C ASN A 207 -0.03 1.96 3.56
N ARG A 208 0.89 1.99 4.54
CA ARG A 208 1.57 0.77 4.99
C ARG A 208 0.60 -0.20 5.64
N ALA A 209 0.92 -1.49 5.51
CA ALA A 209 0.26 -2.54 6.29
C ALA A 209 0.35 -2.23 7.78
N LEU A 210 -0.73 -2.44 8.49
CA LEU A 210 -0.83 -2.20 9.92
C LEU A 210 -1.70 -3.28 10.55
N LEU A 211 -1.15 -3.95 11.56
CA LEU A 211 -1.84 -4.93 12.38
C LEU A 211 -1.88 -4.43 13.82
N GLN A 212 -3.05 -4.00 14.28
CA GLN A 212 -3.25 -3.46 15.63
C GLN A 212 -4.47 -4.09 16.30
N PRO A 213 -4.31 -5.26 16.97
CA PRO A 213 -5.42 -5.96 17.60
C PRO A 213 -6.06 -5.24 18.79
N THR A 214 -5.36 -4.27 19.37
CA THR A 214 -5.76 -3.57 20.60
C THR A 214 -6.46 -2.24 20.33
N THR A 215 -6.28 -1.64 19.15
CA THR A 215 -6.77 -0.30 18.81
C THR A 215 -7.48 -0.28 17.48
N ASP A 216 -8.49 0.57 17.36
CA ASP A 216 -9.16 0.78 16.07
C ASP A 216 -8.27 1.64 15.16
N ILE A 217 -8.21 1.28 13.89
CA ILE A 217 -7.47 2.05 12.89
C ILE A 217 -8.46 2.96 12.17
N PRO A 218 -8.15 4.26 12.00
CA PRO A 218 -9.00 5.16 11.24
C PRO A 218 -9.25 4.62 9.83
N GLN A 219 -10.52 4.37 9.52
CA GLN A 219 -10.96 4.01 8.17
C GLN A 219 -11.08 5.26 7.30
N GLY A 220 -10.84 5.11 6.00
CA GLY A 220 -11.02 6.19 5.03
C GLY A 220 -9.82 6.42 4.12
N SER A 221 -9.81 7.60 3.50
CA SER A 221 -8.77 7.97 2.53
C SER A 221 -7.39 8.06 3.18
N TRP A 222 -6.33 7.88 2.40
CA TRP A 222 -4.95 8.04 2.87
C TRP A 222 -4.73 9.38 3.59
N TRP A 223 -5.45 10.44 3.16
CA TRP A 223 -5.40 11.76 3.78
C TRP A 223 -5.92 11.75 5.21
N SER A 224 -7.08 11.11 5.46
CA SER A 224 -7.62 10.97 6.81
C SER A 224 -6.65 10.25 7.76
N ARG A 225 -5.88 9.32 7.20
CA ARG A 225 -4.91 8.46 7.91
C ARG A 225 -3.52 9.07 8.03
N ALA A 226 -3.23 10.12 7.28
CA ALA A 226 -1.94 10.81 7.32
C ALA A 226 -1.79 11.55 8.66
N THR A 227 -0.57 11.55 9.20
CA THR A 227 -0.29 12.31 10.43
C THR A 227 -0.46 13.81 10.17
N ASN A 228 -0.69 14.61 11.22
CA ASN A 228 -0.75 16.07 11.07
C ASN A 228 0.55 16.62 10.47
N ALA A 229 1.70 16.02 10.81
CA ALA A 229 2.98 16.36 10.21
C ALA A 229 3.02 16.07 8.69
N ASP A 230 2.52 14.91 8.25
CA ASP A 230 2.44 14.57 6.82
C ASP A 230 1.51 15.53 6.06
N LYS A 231 0.37 15.90 6.66
CA LYS A 231 -0.59 16.86 6.08
C LYS A 231 0.05 18.25 5.93
N ILE A 232 0.74 18.72 6.96
CA ILE A 232 1.46 20.01 6.94
C ILE A 232 2.57 19.97 5.90
N ALA A 233 3.35 18.88 5.84
CA ALA A 233 4.42 18.72 4.87
C ALA A 233 3.89 18.76 3.42
N LEU A 234 2.77 18.08 3.14
CA LEU A 234 2.12 18.11 1.82
C LEU A 234 1.54 19.49 1.48
N ALA A 235 0.94 20.18 2.46
CA ALA A 235 0.45 21.54 2.25
C ALA A 235 1.60 22.51 1.97
N ALA A 236 2.69 22.43 2.75
CA ALA A 236 3.90 23.24 2.55
C ALA A 236 4.56 22.95 1.20
N LEU A 237 4.61 21.68 0.79
CA LEU A 237 5.07 21.27 -0.53
C LEU A 237 4.24 21.94 -1.64
N GLY A 238 2.91 21.93 -1.52
CA GLY A 238 2.01 22.60 -2.47
C GLY A 238 2.26 24.10 -2.56
N VAL A 239 2.40 24.78 -1.41
CA VAL A 239 2.71 26.22 -1.34
C VAL A 239 4.09 26.51 -1.96
N GLY A 240 5.08 25.66 -1.72
CA GLY A 240 6.41 25.79 -2.30
C GLY A 240 6.40 25.70 -3.83
N ILE A 241 5.67 24.74 -4.40
CA ILE A 241 5.50 24.60 -5.85
C ILE A 241 4.81 25.84 -6.45
N LEU A 242 3.74 26.32 -5.82
CA LEU A 242 3.03 27.51 -6.30
C LEU A 242 3.92 28.77 -6.25
N SER A 243 4.64 28.95 -5.14
CA SER A 243 5.58 30.08 -4.98
C SER A 243 6.70 30.03 -6.04
N PHE A 244 7.17 28.82 -6.36
CA PHE A 244 8.15 28.60 -7.41
C PHE A 244 7.61 29.01 -8.80
N PHE A 245 6.36 28.66 -9.13
CA PHE A 245 5.73 29.11 -10.38
C PHE A 245 5.54 30.63 -10.44
N VAL A 246 5.20 31.28 -9.32
CA VAL A 246 5.14 32.75 -9.26
C VAL A 246 6.50 33.36 -9.54
N ALA A 247 7.56 32.84 -8.91
CA ALA A 247 8.93 33.31 -9.13
C ALA A 247 9.39 33.13 -10.59
N LEU A 248 9.06 32.00 -11.21
CA LEU A 248 9.32 31.76 -12.64
C LEU A 248 8.58 32.76 -13.53
N ALA A 249 7.29 33.03 -13.24
CA ALA A 249 6.50 33.98 -14.01
C ALA A 249 7.05 35.40 -13.90
N THR A 250 7.48 35.82 -12.70
CA THR A 250 8.11 37.14 -12.51
C THR A 250 9.44 37.24 -13.23
N LEU A 251 10.27 36.20 -13.16
CA LEU A 251 11.57 36.17 -13.83
C LEU A 251 11.42 36.17 -15.36
N GLY A 252 10.44 35.43 -15.90
CA GLY A 252 10.12 35.45 -17.32
C GLY A 252 9.64 36.83 -17.81
N LYS A 253 8.87 37.55 -16.98
CA LYS A 253 8.44 38.93 -17.30
C LYS A 253 9.61 39.90 -17.38
N ASP A 254 10.60 39.77 -16.50
CA ASP A 254 11.76 40.67 -16.48
C ASP A 254 12.73 40.37 -17.62
N LEU A 255 12.83 39.12 -18.09
CA LEU A 255 13.64 38.76 -19.26
C LEU A 255 13.05 39.22 -20.61
N MET A 256 11.75 39.54 -20.65
CA MET A 256 11.08 40.03 -21.87
C MET A 256 11.14 41.56 -22.05
N LYS A 257 11.70 42.28 -21.08
CA LYS A 257 11.92 43.74 -21.15
C LYS A 257 13.34 44.05 -21.60
#